data_AF-A0ABD6X063-F1
#
_entry.id   AF-A0ABD6X063-F1
#
_cell.length_a   1.000
_cell.length_b   1.000
_cell.length_c   1.000
_cell.angle_alpha   90.00
_cell.angle_beta   90.00
_cell.angle_gamma   90.00
#
_symmetry.space_group_name_H-M   'P 1'
#
loop_
_entity.id
_entity.type
_entity.pdbx_description
1 polymer ?
#
loop_
_entity_poly.entity_id
_entity_poly.type
_entity_poly.pdbx_seq_one_letter_code
_entity_poly.pdbx_strand_id
1 'polypeptide(L)' 'MDTNDVQDEERRKYEWMSFIFIAVFLFPILTVGLVSAYGFIVWALQVFVLGPPGHG' A
#
# COMPACT_ATOMS: atom_id res chain seq x y z
N MET A 1 -12.80 -36.57 -16.88
CA MET A 1 -12.52 -35.29 -16.21
C MET A 1 -12.04 -35.66 -14.82
N ASP A 2 -10.73 -35.57 -14.58
CA ASP A 2 -10.16 -35.93 -13.27
C ASP A 2 -10.48 -34.79 -12.29
N THR A 3 -11.12 -35.11 -11.16
CA THR A 3 -11.50 -34.11 -10.15
C THR A 3 -10.30 -33.39 -9.54
N ASN A 4 -9.12 -34.01 -9.65
CA ASN A 4 -7.84 -33.47 -9.19
C ASN A 4 -7.38 -32.26 -10.02
N ASP A 5 -7.63 -32.27 -11.32
CA ASP A 5 -7.22 -31.20 -12.25
C ASP A 5 -7.96 -29.88 -11.96
N VAL A 6 -9.24 -29.99 -11.62
CA VAL A 6 -10.10 -28.85 -11.24
C VAL A 6 -9.62 -28.20 -9.92
N GLN A 7 -9.21 -29.01 -8.93
CA GLN A 7 -8.71 -28.49 -7.65
C GLN A 7 -7.40 -27.71 -7.79
N ASP A 8 -6.49 -28.19 -8.64
CA ASP A 8 -5.22 -27.51 -8.86
C ASP A 8 -5.39 -26.21 -9.66
N GLU A 9 -6.31 -26.19 -10.63
CA GLU A 9 -6.68 -24.97 -11.35
C GLU A 9 -7.28 -23.89 -10.42
N GLU A 10 -8.17 -24.30 -9.51
CA GLU A 10 -8.74 -23.39 -8.51
C GLU A 10 -7.67 -22.85 -7.56
N ARG A 11 -6.77 -23.71 -7.04
CA ARG A 11 -5.69 -23.26 -6.16
C ARG A 11 -4.80 -22.20 -6.81
N ARG A 12 -4.38 -22.43 -8.06
CA ARG A 12 -3.55 -21.45 -8.80
C ARG A 12 -4.26 -20.10 -8.98
N LYS A 13 -5.58 -20.12 -9.21
CA LYS A 13 -6.38 -18.88 -9.31
C LYS A 13 -6.41 -18.12 -8.00
N TYR A 14 -6.62 -18.80 -6.87
CA TYR A 14 -6.66 -18.15 -5.55
C TYR A 14 -5.30 -17.56 -5.13
N GLU A 15 -4.20 -18.26 -5.41
CA GLU A 15 -2.85 -17.76 -5.14
C GLU A 15 -2.56 -16.48 -5.94
N TRP A 16 -2.87 -16.49 -7.24
CA TRP A 16 -2.64 -15.34 -8.12
C TRP A 16 -3.51 -14.13 -7.74
N MET A 17 -4.78 -14.37 -7.38
CA MET A 17 -5.67 -13.31 -6.90
C MET A 17 -5.20 -12.73 -5.56
N SER A 18 -4.69 -13.56 -4.65
CA SER A 18 -4.12 -13.09 -3.38
C SER A 18 -2.86 -12.23 -3.62
N PHE A 19 -2.00 -12.64 -4.55
CA PHE A 19 -0.84 -11.86 -4.96
C PHE A 19 -1.21 -10.49 -5.51
N ILE A 20 -2.18 -10.43 -6.43
CA ILE A 20 -2.65 -9.16 -7.01
C ILE A 20 -3.33 -8.30 -5.96
N PHE A 21 -4.14 -8.89 -5.09
CA PHE A 21 -4.78 -8.16 -4.01
C PHE A 21 -3.74 -7.50 -3.11
N ILE A 22 -2.71 -8.24 -2.69
CA ILE A 22 -1.63 -7.66 -1.91
C ILE A 22 -0.88 -6.59 -2.71
N ALA A 23 -0.50 -6.85 -3.96
CA ALA A 23 0.23 -5.89 -4.78
C ALA A 23 -0.55 -4.58 -5.04
N VAL A 24 -1.87 -4.67 -5.24
CA VAL A 24 -2.73 -3.53 -5.60
C VAL A 24 -3.36 -2.85 -4.39
N PHE A 25 -3.40 -3.49 -3.21
CA PHE A 25 -3.93 -2.89 -2.00
C PHE A 25 -2.84 -2.64 -0.95
N LEU A 26 -2.04 -3.65 -0.60
CA LEU A 26 -1.02 -3.52 0.45
C LEU A 26 0.01 -2.46 0.10
N PHE A 27 0.61 -2.54 -1.10
CA PHE A 27 1.62 -1.56 -1.51
C PHE A 27 1.09 -0.13 -1.53
N PRO A 28 -0.03 0.20 -2.20
CA PRO A 28 -0.53 1.57 -2.19
C PRO A 28 -0.96 2.08 -0.81
N ILE A 29 -1.53 1.23 0.04
CA ILE A 29 -1.84 1.63 1.43
C ILE A 29 -0.53 1.96 2.17
N LEU A 30 0.51 1.14 2.00
CA LEU A 30 1.83 1.41 2.56
C LEU A 30 2.43 2.71 2.02
N THR A 31 2.37 2.98 0.71
CA THR A 31 2.89 4.23 0.14
C THR A 31 2.12 5.45 0.63
N VAL A 32 0.79 5.40 0.67
CA VAL A 32 -0.03 6.49 1.20
C VAL A 32 0.31 6.73 2.66
N GLY A 33 0.43 5.67 3.47
CA GLY A 33 0.85 5.78 4.87
C GLY A 33 2.23 6.41 5.03
N LEU A 34 3.22 5.99 4.25
CA LEU A 34 4.57 6.52 4.30
C LEU A 34 4.65 7.99 3.86
N VAL A 35 4.05 8.32 2.72
CA VAL A 35 4.09 9.67 2.15
C VAL A 35 3.29 10.63 3.01
N SER A 36 2.11 10.23 3.50
CA SER A 36 1.33 11.05 4.43
C SER A 36 2.05 11.25 5.76
N ALA A 37 2.64 10.19 6.34
CA ALA A 37 3.43 10.32 7.56
C ALA A 37 4.63 11.24 7.36
N TYR A 38 5.39 11.09 6.26
CA TYR A 38 6.54 11.94 5.97
C TYR A 38 6.13 13.40 5.74
N GLY A 39 5.11 13.65 4.91
CA GLY A 39 4.58 14.99 4.68
C GLY A 39 4.03 15.62 5.96
N PHE A 40 3.36 14.83 6.80
CA PHE A 40 2.88 15.26 8.12
C PHE A 40 4.02 15.59 9.07
N ILE A 41 5.09 14.80 9.11
CA ILE A 41 6.27 15.09 9.92
C ILE A 41 6.91 16.40 9.48
N VAL A 42 7.12 16.58 8.17
CA VAL A 42 7.68 17.83 7.63
C VAL A 42 6.78 19.02 7.96
N TRP A 43 5.47 18.89 7.74
CA TRP A 43 4.48 19.90 8.10
C TRP A 43 4.48 20.21 9.61
N ALA A 44 4.53 19.19 10.46
CA ALA A 44 4.56 19.35 11.90
C ALA A 44 5.85 20.04 12.35
N LEU A 45 7.00 19.64 11.81
CA LEU A 45 8.27 20.32 12.08
C LEU A 45 8.24 21.79 11.64
N GLN A 46 7.59 22.10 10.51
CA GLN A 46 7.35 23.48 10.08
C GLN A 46 6.48 24.25 11.08
N VAL A 47 5.36 23.68 11.51
CA VAL A 47 4.43 24.31 12.45
C VAL A 47 5.03 24.51 13.85
N PHE A 48 5.78 23.53 14.37
CA PHE A 48 6.24 23.51 15.77
C PHE A 48 7.64 24.09 15.99
N VAL A 49 8.53 23.99 15.00
CA VAL A 49 9.96 24.32 15.19
C VAL A 49 10.45 25.39 14.22
N LEU A 50 10.08 25.31 12.94
CA LEU A 50 10.74 26.09 11.89
C LEU A 50 10.00 27.37 11.47
N GLY A 51 8.85 27.68 12.09
CA GLY A 51 8.03 28.84 11.71
C GLY A 51 7.31 28.62 10.37
N PRO A 52 6.29 29.44 10.07
CA PRO A 52 5.28 29.15 9.05
C PRO A 52 5.90 28.78 7.69
N PRO A 53 5.51 27.64 7.09
CA PRO A 53 6.01 27.26 5.78
C PRO A 53 5.34 28.11 4.68
N GLY A 54 6.05 29.14 4.22
CA GLY A 54 5.70 29.90 3.03
C GLY A 54 5.78 31.41 3.22
N HIS A 55 6.99 31.97 3.09
CA HIS A 55 7.37 33.37 2.81
C HIS A 55 8.90 33.36 2.58
N GLY A 56 9.51 34.01 1.59
CA GLY A 56 8.99 35.10 0.77
C GLY A 56 8.86 36.36 1.58
#